data_AF-A0A8D8R3Z1-F1
#
_entry.id   AF-A0A8D8R3Z1-F1
#
_cell.length_a   1.000
_cell.length_b   1.000
_cell.length_c   1.000
_cell.angle_alpha   90.00
_cell.angle_beta   90.00
_cell.angle_gamma   90.00
#
_symmetry.space_group_name_H-M   'P 1'
#
loop_
_entity.id
_entity.type
_entity.pdbx_description
1 polymer ?
#
loop_
_entity_poly.entity_id
_entity_poly.type
_entity_poly.pdbx_seq_one_letter_code
_entity_poly.pdbx_strand_id
1 'polypeptide(L)'
;MNLFTRPSQFLIVTFKCYVSPRCLNHTRLAEIGKLDTPKLQGKYNTGQLFLHKVFGYRVIVLFPWLARVYDRDIPNKRDKPSDANGSSVGKEVKSKTHTFYQVLIDSRDCPYIRAQTEAVTFLGNQNSNKSLYAIPGLDYVAHEDILPYSCSNEQPLHHELFDKFLVHMPDKDPPFVAQQTLRTWQRKNHPWLELSDVHKETTENVRVTVIPFYMGCRDSTTSSVYWWRYCIRLENLGELTVQLRERHWRIFSLSGTLETVRGRGVVGQEPVLSKSLPAFQYSSHVSLQAPSGHMWGTFRMEREDGFTFDCRIPPFSLESKNEDSLNTPPV
;
A
#
# COMPACT_ATOMS: atom_id res chain seq x y z
N MET A 1 -9.36 -3.69 16.60
CA MET A 1 -8.30 -3.91 17.60
C MET A 1 -8.11 -2.59 18.33
N ASN A 2 -8.33 -2.52 19.65
CA ASN A 2 -8.05 -1.28 20.40
C ASN A 2 -6.66 -1.40 21.01
N LEU A 3 -5.79 -0.46 20.67
CA LEU A 3 -4.44 -0.34 21.22
C LEU A 3 -4.49 0.59 22.42
N PHE A 4 -3.95 0.15 23.55
CA PHE A 4 -3.84 0.98 24.76
C PHE A 4 -2.36 1.16 25.10
N THR A 5 -1.95 2.41 25.31
CA THR A 5 -0.66 2.76 25.90
C THR A 5 -0.89 3.07 27.38
N ARG A 6 -0.25 2.32 28.29
CA ARG A 6 -0.14 2.74 29.69
C ARG A 6 0.92 3.85 29.80
N PRO A 7 0.91 4.67 30.87
CA PRO A 7 1.94 5.70 31.11
C PRO A 7 3.38 5.14 31.17
N SER A 8 3.53 3.81 31.27
CA SER A 8 4.78 3.07 31.13
C SER A 8 4.75 2.21 29.85
N GLN A 9 5.13 2.75 28.68
CA GLN A 9 5.69 2.13 27.45
C GLN A 9 5.27 0.71 26.93
N PHE A 10 4.33 -0.01 27.53
CA PHE A 10 3.95 -1.38 27.18
C PHE A 10 2.80 -1.41 26.17
N LEU A 11 2.89 -2.32 25.19
CA LEU A 11 1.91 -2.49 24.13
C LEU A 11 0.94 -3.62 24.47
N ILE A 12 -0.35 -3.27 24.54
CA ILE A 12 -1.42 -4.21 24.84
C ILE A 12 -2.39 -4.30 23.67
N VAL A 13 -2.66 -5.53 23.22
CA VAL A 13 -3.66 -5.84 22.19
C VAL A 13 -4.94 -6.34 22.83
N THR A 14 -6.08 -5.80 22.39
CA THR A 14 -7.41 -6.35 22.67
C THR A 14 -7.95 -7.15 21.49
N PHE A 15 -8.33 -8.41 21.74
CA PHE A 15 -9.14 -9.21 20.84
C PHE A 15 -10.61 -9.11 21.26
N LYS A 16 -11.50 -8.67 20.35
CA LYS A 16 -12.95 -8.79 20.54
C LYS A 16 -13.42 -10.00 19.74
N CYS A 17 -13.74 -11.10 20.42
CA CYS A 17 -14.40 -12.25 19.83
C CYS A 17 -15.92 -12.01 19.89
N TYR A 18 -16.61 -12.01 18.75
CA TYR A 18 -18.08 -11.91 18.74
C TYR A 18 -18.67 -13.32 18.71
N VAL A 19 -19.17 -13.79 19.85
CA VAL A 19 -20.05 -14.97 19.93
C VAL A 19 -21.25 -14.62 20.81
N SER A 20 -22.43 -15.02 20.32
CA SER A 20 -23.80 -15.09 20.90
C SER A 20 -24.01 -14.73 22.40
N PRO A 21 -25.15 -14.11 22.78
CA PRO A 21 -25.27 -13.21 23.94
C PRO A 21 -25.44 -13.88 25.31
N ARG A 22 -24.76 -15.01 25.59
CA ARG A 22 -24.89 -15.73 26.88
C ARG A 22 -23.62 -15.91 27.71
N CYS A 23 -22.50 -15.28 27.35
CA CYS A 23 -21.27 -15.35 28.17
C CYS A 23 -20.74 -13.96 28.53
N LEU A 24 -20.55 -13.72 29.83
CA LEU A 24 -19.83 -12.56 30.37
C LEU A 24 -18.38 -12.56 29.81
N ASN A 25 -18.03 -11.52 29.05
CA ASN A 25 -16.75 -11.43 28.35
C ASN A 25 -15.60 -11.07 29.29
N HIS A 26 -14.56 -11.92 29.36
CA HIS A 26 -13.23 -11.49 29.76
C HIS A 26 -12.42 -11.10 28.53
N THR A 27 -12.23 -9.80 28.31
CA THR A 27 -11.21 -9.32 27.37
C THR A 27 -9.83 -9.59 27.97
N ARG A 28 -9.13 -10.61 27.48
CA ARG A 28 -7.76 -10.90 27.92
C ARG A 28 -6.79 -10.00 27.15
N LEU A 29 -6.17 -9.09 27.89
CA LEU A 29 -5.06 -8.28 27.41
C LEU A 29 -3.82 -9.16 27.29
N ALA A 30 -3.17 -9.14 26.14
CA ALA A 30 -1.88 -9.78 25.93
C ALA A 30 -0.81 -8.71 25.70
N GLU A 31 0.25 -8.76 26.48
CA GLU A 31 1.46 -7.99 26.23
C GLU A 31 2.19 -8.62 25.04
N ILE A 32 2.49 -7.81 24.03
CA ILE A 32 3.17 -8.28 22.80
C ILE A 32 4.57 -7.68 22.64
N GLY A 33 4.92 -6.67 23.43
CA GLY A 33 6.21 -6.00 23.34
C GLY A 33 6.18 -4.59 23.90
N LYS A 34 7.28 -3.86 23.69
CA LYS A 34 7.50 -2.50 24.14
C LYS A 34 7.65 -1.57 22.94
N LEU A 35 6.90 -0.46 22.91
CA LEU A 35 7.00 0.51 21.83
C LEU A 35 8.37 1.21 21.86
N ASP A 36 8.97 1.34 20.68
CA ASP A 36 10.18 2.08 20.45
C ASP A 36 9.87 3.45 19.83
N THR A 37 10.82 4.38 19.91
CA THR A 37 10.67 5.70 19.30
C THR A 37 10.73 5.58 17.77
N PRO A 38 9.74 6.10 17.03
CA PRO A 38 9.80 6.13 15.57
C PRO A 38 11.06 6.87 15.07
N LYS A 39 11.76 6.28 14.12
CA LYS A 39 12.93 6.90 13.49
C LYS A 39 12.49 8.12 12.67
N LEU A 40 13.08 9.28 12.94
CA LEU A 40 12.92 10.48 12.12
C LEU A 40 13.87 10.48 10.91
N GLN A 41 15.00 9.77 11.03
CA GLN A 41 16.03 9.65 10.01
C GLN A 41 16.55 8.21 9.96
N GLY A 42 17.03 7.81 8.79
CA GLY A 42 17.50 6.45 8.54
C GLY A 42 16.37 5.47 8.21
N LYS A 43 16.75 4.22 7.95
CA LYS A 43 15.82 3.15 7.56
C LYS A 43 15.57 2.19 8.72
N TYR A 44 14.43 1.51 8.70
CA TYR A 44 14.24 0.32 9.52
C TYR A 44 14.96 -0.87 8.88
N ASN A 45 15.55 -1.71 9.71
CA ASN A 45 16.26 -2.90 9.26
C ASN A 45 15.27 -4.04 9.03
N THR A 46 15.67 -5.02 8.22
CA THR A 46 14.99 -6.31 8.15
C THR A 46 14.81 -6.89 9.55
N GLY A 47 13.63 -7.46 9.81
CA GLY A 47 13.31 -8.02 11.12
C GLY A 47 12.72 -7.04 12.13
N GLN A 48 12.63 -5.75 11.79
CA GLN A 48 11.95 -4.77 12.65
C GLN A 48 10.47 -5.10 12.78
N LEU A 49 10.02 -5.37 14.00
CA LEU A 49 8.61 -5.48 14.35
C LEU A 49 7.99 -4.08 14.50
N PHE A 50 6.75 -3.93 14.05
CA PHE A 50 6.01 -2.70 14.22
C PHE A 50 4.49 -2.92 14.15
N LEU A 51 3.74 -1.93 14.64
CA LEU A 51 2.31 -1.80 14.36
C LEU A 51 2.09 -0.78 13.25
N HIS A 52 1.24 -1.11 12.29
CA HIS A 52 0.82 -0.12 11.29
C HIS A 52 0.05 1.02 11.97
N LYS A 53 0.55 2.25 11.88
CA LYS A 53 0.00 3.43 12.58
C LYS A 53 -1.48 3.66 12.32
N VAL A 54 -1.90 3.48 11.07
CA VAL A 54 -3.29 3.72 10.65
C VAL A 54 -4.20 2.51 10.82
N PHE A 55 -3.80 1.34 10.33
CA PHE A 55 -4.63 0.13 10.34
C PHE A 55 -4.47 -0.76 11.58
N GLY A 56 -3.42 -0.54 12.38
CA GLY A 56 -3.22 -1.18 13.69
C GLY A 56 -2.76 -2.65 13.68
N TYR A 57 -2.49 -3.24 12.51
CA TYR A 57 -2.02 -4.62 12.41
C TYR A 57 -0.53 -4.76 12.74
N ARG A 58 -0.14 -5.93 13.26
CA ARG A 58 1.24 -6.31 13.54
C ARG A 58 1.96 -6.73 12.27
N VAL A 59 3.22 -6.30 12.19
CA VAL A 59 4.02 -6.41 10.99
C VAL A 59 5.47 -6.67 11.33
N ILE A 60 6.18 -7.36 10.43
CA ILE A 60 7.65 -7.37 10.40
C ILE A 60 8.19 -6.85 9.06
N VAL A 61 9.23 -6.03 9.11
CA VAL A 61 9.91 -5.49 7.93
C VAL A 61 10.71 -6.59 7.23
N LEU A 62 10.52 -6.74 5.91
CA LEU A 62 11.35 -7.60 5.08
C LEU A 62 12.55 -6.85 4.53
N PHE A 63 12.32 -5.77 3.78
CA PHE A 63 13.38 -4.90 3.25
C PHE A 63 12.83 -3.54 2.82
N PRO A 64 13.65 -2.48 2.85
CA PRO A 64 13.28 -1.17 2.34
C PRO A 64 13.43 -1.09 0.81
N TRP A 65 12.69 -0.18 0.19
CA TRP A 65 13.01 0.38 -1.12
C TRP A 65 12.76 1.89 -1.12
N LEU A 66 13.32 2.58 -2.12
CA LEU A 66 13.11 4.02 -2.31
C LEU A 66 12.11 4.25 -3.42
N ALA A 67 11.05 5.01 -3.14
CA ALA A 67 10.05 5.40 -4.13
C ALA A 67 10.08 6.92 -4.33
N ARG A 68 9.89 7.38 -5.57
CA ARG A 68 9.65 8.80 -5.83
C ARG A 68 8.19 9.09 -5.49
N VAL A 69 7.97 10.11 -4.67
CA VAL A 69 6.64 10.54 -4.26
C VAL A 69 6.30 11.87 -4.92
N TYR A 70 5.26 11.86 -5.74
CA TYR A 70 4.65 13.00 -6.39
C TYR A 70 3.46 13.45 -5.55
N ASP A 71 3.71 14.38 -4.64
CA ASP A 71 2.70 14.93 -3.74
C ASP A 71 2.15 16.25 -4.29
N ARG A 72 0.90 16.23 -4.73
CA ARG A 72 0.19 17.40 -5.30
C ARG A 72 -0.29 18.38 -4.23
N ASP A 73 -0.23 18.01 -2.95
CA ASP A 73 -0.64 18.87 -1.84
C ASP A 73 0.46 19.89 -1.46
N ILE A 74 1.71 19.66 -1.90
CA ILE A 74 2.84 20.54 -1.62
C ILE A 74 2.95 21.59 -2.73
N PRO A 75 2.80 22.90 -2.42
CA PRO A 75 2.89 23.94 -3.43
C PRO A 75 4.30 24.02 -4.02
N ASN A 76 4.38 24.12 -5.34
CA ASN A 76 5.63 24.42 -6.03
C ASN A 76 6.07 25.85 -5.71
N LYS A 77 7.27 26.03 -5.16
CA LYS A 77 7.88 27.35 -4.85
C LYS A 77 8.08 28.28 -6.08
N ARG A 78 7.52 28.01 -7.26
CA ARG A 78 7.72 28.78 -8.50
C ARG A 78 6.47 29.51 -9.02
N ASP A 79 5.34 29.48 -8.33
CA ASP A 79 4.15 30.18 -8.81
C ASP A 79 4.19 31.65 -8.33
N LYS A 80 4.79 32.54 -9.14
CA LYS A 80 4.40 33.95 -9.16
C LYS A 80 2.97 34.03 -9.76
N PRO A 81 2.10 34.94 -9.30
CA PRO A 81 0.78 35.07 -9.88
C PRO A 81 0.90 35.74 -11.26
N SER A 82 0.71 34.97 -12.33
CA SER A 82 0.46 35.51 -13.67
C SER A 82 -0.78 34.84 -14.25
N ASP A 83 -1.82 35.65 -14.31
CA ASP A 83 -3.01 35.63 -15.15
C ASP A 83 -3.80 34.33 -15.37
N ALA A 84 -5.07 34.44 -15.00
CA ALA A 84 -6.14 33.52 -15.32
C ALA A 84 -6.36 33.44 -16.83
N ASN A 85 -5.92 32.34 -17.45
CA ASN A 85 -6.65 31.60 -18.48
C ASN A 85 -5.73 30.51 -19.07
N GLY A 86 -5.98 29.26 -18.70
CA GLY A 86 -5.30 28.11 -19.29
C GLY A 86 -5.68 26.82 -18.58
N SER A 87 -6.16 25.83 -19.33
CA SER A 87 -6.48 24.49 -18.85
C SER A 87 -5.40 23.94 -17.93
N SER A 88 -5.77 23.45 -16.74
CA SER A 88 -4.85 22.95 -15.71
C SER A 88 -4.24 21.57 -16.05
N VAL A 89 -3.74 21.41 -17.27
CA VAL A 89 -3.00 20.23 -17.72
C VAL A 89 -1.53 20.60 -17.70
N GLY A 90 -0.80 20.14 -16.65
CA GLY A 90 0.66 20.20 -16.64
C GLY A 90 1.32 21.06 -15.56
N LYS A 91 0.79 21.15 -14.33
CA LYS A 91 1.65 21.54 -13.20
C LYS A 91 2.67 20.43 -12.94
N GLU A 92 3.94 20.68 -13.22
CA GLU A 92 5.06 19.76 -12.99
C GLU A 92 5.24 19.53 -11.48
N VAL A 93 4.80 18.39 -10.95
CA VAL A 93 4.91 18.08 -9.52
C VAL A 93 6.34 17.64 -9.21
N LYS A 94 7.04 18.34 -8.33
CA LYS A 94 8.38 17.92 -7.88
C LYS A 94 8.28 16.66 -7.04
N SER A 95 9.02 15.62 -7.44
CA SER A 95 9.10 14.41 -6.64
C SER A 95 10.10 14.55 -5.48
N LYS A 96 9.81 13.85 -4.39
CA LYS A 96 10.74 13.60 -3.28
C LYS A 96 10.89 12.11 -3.07
N THR A 97 12.11 11.65 -2.86
CA THR A 97 12.36 10.24 -2.56
C THR A 97 11.98 9.93 -1.11
N HIS A 98 11.10 8.96 -0.90
CA HIS A 98 10.74 8.45 0.41
C HIS A 98 11.03 6.95 0.51
N THR A 99 11.25 6.47 1.73
CA THR A 99 11.48 5.04 1.98
C THR A 99 10.15 4.33 2.22
N PHE A 100 9.93 3.25 1.49
CA PHE A 100 8.86 2.29 1.69
C PHE A 100 9.45 0.93 2.06
N TYR A 101 8.60 0.03 2.54
CA TYR A 101 9.02 -1.27 3.05
C TYR A 101 8.09 -2.35 2.49
N GLN A 102 8.67 -3.45 2.00
CA GLN A 102 7.91 -4.68 1.85
C GLN A 102 7.87 -5.36 3.22
N VAL A 103 6.69 -5.86 3.58
CA VAL A 103 6.44 -6.34 4.94
C VAL A 103 5.57 -7.60 4.97
N LEU A 104 5.62 -8.33 6.08
CA LEU A 104 4.67 -9.42 6.37
C LEU A 104 3.76 -9.03 7.54
N ILE A 105 2.46 -9.20 7.32
CA ILE A 105 1.37 -8.98 8.26
C ILE A 105 1.13 -10.25 9.08
N ASP A 106 0.80 -10.09 10.36
CA ASP A 106 0.35 -11.18 11.20
C ASP A 106 -1.05 -11.67 10.79
N SER A 107 -1.18 -12.95 10.46
CA SER A 107 -2.44 -13.53 9.99
C SER A 107 -3.59 -13.45 11.00
N ARG A 108 -3.28 -13.32 12.30
CA ARG A 108 -4.28 -13.16 13.37
C ARG A 108 -4.97 -11.80 13.30
N ASP A 109 -4.33 -10.81 12.67
CA ASP A 109 -4.89 -9.47 12.53
C ASP A 109 -5.74 -9.35 11.26
N CYS A 110 -5.47 -10.15 10.22
CA CYS A 110 -6.13 -10.12 8.91
C CYS A 110 -7.68 -9.98 8.96
N PRO A 111 -8.43 -10.74 9.79
CA PRO A 111 -9.89 -10.61 9.85
C PRO A 111 -10.40 -9.24 10.32
N TYR A 112 -9.54 -8.43 10.94
CA TYR A 112 -9.88 -7.12 11.51
C TYR A 112 -9.30 -5.95 10.70
N ILE A 113 -8.53 -6.22 9.65
CA ILE A 113 -7.89 -5.21 8.82
C ILE A 113 -8.92 -4.67 7.82
N ARG A 114 -9.18 -3.36 7.83
CA ARG A 114 -9.99 -2.66 6.80
C ARG A 114 -9.18 -2.36 5.53
N ALA A 115 -8.32 -3.30 5.16
CA ALA A 115 -7.56 -3.32 3.94
C ALA A 115 -7.66 -4.72 3.34
N GLN A 116 -7.55 -4.84 2.02
CA GLN A 116 -7.57 -6.13 1.36
C GLN A 116 -6.33 -6.96 1.77
N THR A 117 -6.53 -8.05 2.52
CA THR A 117 -5.44 -8.87 3.09
C THR A 117 -4.65 -9.69 2.05
N GLU A 118 -5.20 -9.81 0.84
CA GLU A 118 -4.55 -10.41 -0.34
C GLU A 118 -4.16 -9.31 -1.36
N ALA A 119 -3.68 -8.17 -0.87
CA ALA A 119 -3.40 -7.00 -1.68
C ALA A 119 -2.20 -7.14 -2.61
N VAL A 120 -1.29 -8.10 -2.41
CA VAL A 120 -0.10 -8.25 -3.25
C VAL A 120 -0.21 -9.50 -4.12
N THR A 121 -0.52 -9.25 -5.39
CA THR A 121 -0.62 -10.27 -6.43
C THR A 121 0.55 -10.21 -7.41
N PHE A 122 0.80 -11.36 -8.02
CA PHE A 122 1.82 -11.59 -9.04
C PHE A 122 1.17 -12.27 -10.25
N LEU A 123 1.79 -12.07 -11.42
CA LEU A 123 1.38 -12.75 -12.64
C LEU A 123 1.77 -14.24 -12.55
N GLY A 124 0.80 -15.14 -12.74
CA GLY A 124 1.04 -16.58 -12.77
C GLY A 124 1.81 -16.99 -14.04
N ASN A 125 2.41 -18.19 -14.03
CA ASN A 125 3.07 -18.74 -15.22
C ASN A 125 2.07 -18.91 -16.37
N GLN A 126 2.57 -18.82 -17.61
CA GLN A 126 1.80 -18.98 -18.86
C GLN A 126 0.95 -20.28 -18.90
N ASN A 127 1.38 -21.34 -18.21
CA ASN A 127 0.73 -22.64 -18.18
C ASN A 127 -0.33 -22.80 -17.07
N SER A 128 -0.60 -21.77 -16.27
CA SER A 128 -1.55 -21.85 -15.14
C SER A 128 -2.92 -21.28 -15.51
N ASN A 129 -4.00 -22.00 -15.16
CA ASN A 129 -5.38 -21.53 -15.34
C ASN A 129 -5.69 -20.27 -14.51
N LYS A 130 -4.87 -19.95 -13.50
CA LYS A 130 -4.97 -18.70 -12.73
C LYS A 130 -4.04 -17.66 -13.36
N SER A 131 -4.61 -16.60 -13.93
CA SER A 131 -3.81 -15.49 -14.47
C SER A 131 -2.98 -14.79 -13.40
N LEU A 132 -3.48 -14.74 -12.16
CA LEU A 132 -2.83 -14.06 -11.03
C LEU A 132 -2.80 -14.97 -9.80
N TYR A 133 -1.75 -14.87 -8.98
CA TYR A 133 -1.69 -15.46 -7.64
C TYR A 133 -1.36 -14.39 -6.60
N ALA A 134 -1.94 -14.50 -5.41
CA ALA A 134 -1.67 -13.60 -4.29
C ALA A 134 -0.72 -14.26 -3.28
N ILE A 135 0.06 -13.44 -2.58
CA ILE A 135 0.72 -13.85 -1.34
C ILE A 135 -0.04 -13.18 -0.20
N PRO A 136 -0.93 -13.90 0.51
CA PRO A 136 -1.64 -13.36 1.66
C PRO A 136 -0.67 -12.79 2.68
N GLY A 137 -1.02 -11.67 3.31
CA GLY A 137 -0.21 -11.06 4.36
C GLY A 137 1.05 -10.33 3.88
N LEU A 138 1.39 -10.35 2.59
CA LEU A 138 2.43 -9.49 2.03
C LEU A 138 1.84 -8.11 1.75
N ASP A 139 2.54 -7.04 2.15
CA ASP A 139 2.07 -5.66 1.99
C ASP A 139 3.23 -4.66 1.83
N TYR A 140 2.87 -3.40 1.59
CA TYR A 140 3.77 -2.29 1.33
C TYR A 140 3.45 -1.10 2.21
N VAL A 141 4.42 -0.67 3.03
CA VAL A 141 4.18 0.32 4.08
C VAL A 141 5.13 1.49 3.93
N ALA A 142 4.62 2.71 4.09
CA ALA A 142 5.42 3.93 4.11
C ALA A 142 6.18 4.06 5.45
N HIS A 143 7.35 4.69 5.44
CA HIS A 143 8.11 4.91 6.67
C HIS A 143 7.32 5.59 7.80
N GLU A 144 6.44 6.53 7.44
CA GLU A 144 5.61 7.31 8.37
C GLU A 144 4.50 6.50 9.07
N ASP A 145 4.18 5.31 8.54
CA ASP A 145 3.16 4.41 9.08
C ASP A 145 3.73 3.37 10.07
N ILE A 146 5.03 3.42 10.37
CA ILE A 146 5.69 2.45 11.24
C ILE A 146 5.69 2.95 12.69
N LEU A 147 5.02 2.21 13.59
CA LEU A 147 5.18 2.32 15.04
C LEU A 147 6.03 1.15 15.55
N PRO A 148 7.37 1.32 15.64
CA PRO A 148 8.26 0.21 15.95
C PRO A 148 8.03 -0.30 17.38
N TYR A 149 8.22 -1.59 17.58
CA TYR A 149 8.25 -2.18 18.91
C TYR A 149 9.26 -3.33 18.97
N SER A 150 9.71 -3.63 20.18
CA SER A 150 10.62 -4.73 20.49
C SER A 150 9.91 -5.81 21.29
N CYS A 151 10.26 -7.07 21.04
CA CYS A 151 9.66 -8.24 21.68
C CYS A 151 10.73 -9.30 21.94
N SER A 152 10.62 -10.01 23.07
CA SER A 152 11.49 -11.14 23.43
C SER A 152 10.95 -12.50 22.97
N ASN A 153 9.80 -12.54 22.28
CA ASN A 153 9.21 -13.76 21.76
C ASN A 153 9.93 -14.18 20.47
N GLU A 154 10.33 -15.46 20.40
CA GLU A 154 10.97 -16.05 19.21
C GLU A 154 9.99 -16.20 18.03
N GLN A 155 8.69 -16.25 18.30
CA GLN A 155 7.60 -16.38 17.33
C GLN A 155 6.62 -15.20 17.46
N PRO A 156 7.05 -13.96 17.15
CA PRO A 156 6.24 -12.76 17.33
C PRO A 156 5.10 -12.65 16.32
N LEU A 157 5.26 -13.26 15.14
CA LEU A 157 4.35 -13.13 14.00
C LEU A 157 3.81 -14.50 13.56
N HIS A 158 2.50 -14.63 13.36
CA HIS A 158 1.91 -15.80 12.70
C HIS A 158 1.85 -15.58 11.18
N HIS A 159 2.77 -16.21 10.44
CA HIS A 159 2.77 -16.16 8.97
C HIS A 159 3.55 -17.32 8.35
N GLU A 160 3.05 -17.93 7.28
CA GLU A 160 3.67 -19.11 6.63
C GLU A 160 5.09 -18.85 6.06
N LEU A 161 5.35 -17.59 5.71
CA LEU A 161 6.66 -17.14 5.20
C LEU A 161 7.63 -16.69 6.28
N PHE A 162 7.21 -16.59 7.54
CA PHE A 162 8.05 -16.05 8.62
C PHE A 162 9.33 -16.86 8.82
N ASP A 163 9.21 -18.14 9.16
CA ASP A 163 10.35 -19.05 9.37
C ASP A 163 11.08 -19.38 8.07
N LYS A 164 10.46 -19.12 6.91
CA LYS A 164 11.13 -19.24 5.62
C LYS A 164 12.05 -18.06 5.37
N PHE A 165 11.68 -16.84 5.77
CA PHE A 165 12.39 -15.62 5.42
C PHE A 165 13.33 -15.11 6.50
N LEU A 166 13.03 -15.39 7.77
CA LEU A 166 13.71 -14.80 8.91
C LEU A 166 14.17 -15.87 9.89
N VAL A 167 15.30 -15.65 10.53
CA VAL A 167 15.83 -16.51 11.60
C VAL A 167 16.07 -15.66 12.84
N HIS A 168 15.67 -16.19 14.00
CA HIS A 168 15.89 -15.53 15.28
C HIS A 168 17.37 -15.61 15.67
N MET A 169 17.97 -14.47 15.97
CA MET A 169 19.37 -14.30 16.38
C MET A 169 19.39 -13.30 17.55
N PRO A 170 19.41 -13.75 18.81
CA PRO A 170 19.25 -12.88 19.98
C PRO A 170 20.37 -11.83 20.12
N ASP A 171 21.55 -12.08 19.54
CA ASP A 171 22.69 -11.15 19.56
C ASP A 171 22.58 -10.03 18.52
N LYS A 172 21.46 -9.94 17.79
CA LYS A 172 21.22 -8.93 16.75
C LYS A 172 20.08 -7.98 17.17
N ASP A 173 20.14 -6.77 16.65
CA ASP A 173 19.09 -5.77 16.79
C ASP A 173 18.71 -5.19 15.41
N PRO A 174 17.51 -5.49 14.87
CA PRO A 174 16.49 -6.38 15.42
C PRO A 174 16.93 -7.86 15.50
N PRO A 175 16.32 -8.69 16.37
CA PRO A 175 16.73 -10.08 16.59
C PRO A 175 16.29 -11.04 15.48
N PHE A 176 15.86 -10.55 14.32
CA PHE A 176 15.44 -11.37 13.18
C PHE A 176 16.25 -11.00 11.94
N VAL A 177 16.97 -11.97 11.38
CA VAL A 177 17.90 -11.74 10.27
C VAL A 177 17.39 -12.42 9.00
N ALA A 178 17.63 -11.78 7.85
CA ALA A 178 17.27 -12.31 6.54
C ALA A 178 17.98 -13.64 6.22
N GLN A 179 17.19 -14.69 6.00
CA GLN A 179 17.64 -15.95 5.41
C GLN A 179 17.90 -15.82 3.90
N GLN A 180 18.55 -16.83 3.32
CA GLN A 180 18.93 -16.84 1.90
C GLN A 180 17.73 -16.80 0.94
N THR A 181 16.63 -17.43 1.34
CA THR A 181 15.29 -17.36 0.72
C THR A 181 14.81 -15.92 0.58
N LEU A 182 14.85 -15.12 1.66
CA LEU A 182 14.44 -13.71 1.63
C LEU A 182 15.38 -12.88 0.76
N ARG A 183 16.70 -13.11 0.85
CA ARG A 183 17.68 -12.42 0.00
C ARG A 183 17.47 -12.72 -1.48
N THR A 184 17.09 -13.95 -1.81
CA THR A 184 16.78 -14.36 -3.18
C THR A 184 15.47 -13.75 -3.65
N TRP A 185 14.45 -13.75 -2.79
CA TRP A 185 13.20 -13.05 -3.03
C TRP A 185 13.39 -11.56 -3.28
N GLN A 186 14.19 -10.88 -2.46
CA GLN A 186 14.51 -9.46 -2.61
C GLN A 186 15.20 -9.20 -3.95
N ARG A 187 16.24 -9.95 -4.32
CA ARG A 187 16.93 -9.79 -5.61
C ARG A 187 16.00 -9.94 -6.82
N LYS A 188 15.01 -10.83 -6.73
CA LYS A 188 14.02 -11.05 -7.79
C LYS A 188 12.96 -9.93 -7.85
N ASN A 189 12.52 -9.42 -6.70
CA ASN A 189 11.37 -8.51 -6.61
C ASN A 189 11.75 -7.02 -6.56
N HIS A 190 12.92 -6.67 -6.03
CA HIS A 190 13.36 -5.28 -5.86
C HIS A 190 13.38 -4.47 -7.17
N PRO A 191 13.85 -5.00 -8.32
CA PRO A 191 13.85 -4.23 -9.57
C PRO A 191 12.45 -3.80 -10.03
N TRP A 192 11.41 -4.59 -9.71
CA TRP A 192 10.03 -4.25 -10.07
C TRP A 192 9.43 -3.17 -9.15
N LEU A 193 9.93 -3.07 -7.92
CA LEU A 193 9.52 -2.05 -6.96
C LEU A 193 10.11 -0.68 -7.30
N GLU A 194 11.27 -0.63 -7.94
CA GLU A 194 11.89 0.63 -8.37
C GLU A 194 11.09 1.35 -9.47
N LEU A 195 10.24 0.63 -10.20
CA LEU A 195 9.28 1.20 -11.17
C LEU A 195 8.06 1.84 -10.49
N SER A 196 7.90 1.65 -9.17
CA SER A 196 6.69 2.02 -8.44
C SER A 196 6.83 3.42 -7.85
N ASP A 197 6.43 4.42 -8.62
CA ASP A 197 6.25 5.79 -8.13
C ASP A 197 4.98 5.90 -7.25
N VAL A 198 4.96 6.86 -6.34
CA VAL A 198 3.83 7.08 -5.43
C VAL A 198 3.20 8.43 -5.74
N HIS A 199 1.89 8.46 -5.92
CA HIS A 199 1.15 9.67 -6.28
C HIS A 199 0.14 9.99 -5.18
N LYS A 200 0.15 11.25 -4.70
CA LYS A 200 -0.75 11.72 -3.64
C LYS A 200 -1.46 13.00 -4.07
N GLU A 201 -2.77 13.06 -3.82
CA GLU A 201 -3.58 14.28 -3.97
C GLU A 201 -4.73 14.26 -2.95
N THR A 202 -4.99 15.42 -2.34
CA THR A 202 -6.09 15.63 -1.40
C THR A 202 -7.15 16.51 -2.03
N THR A 203 -8.41 16.05 -1.98
CA THR A 203 -9.59 16.81 -2.40
C THR A 203 -10.63 16.74 -1.30
N GLU A 204 -11.15 17.89 -0.84
CA GLU A 204 -12.18 17.95 0.22
C GLU A 204 -11.80 17.15 1.48
N ASN A 205 -10.55 17.29 1.93
CA ASN A 205 -9.94 16.56 3.05
C ASN A 205 -9.87 15.03 2.88
N VAL A 206 -10.18 14.48 1.70
CA VAL A 206 -9.94 13.08 1.38
C VAL A 206 -8.65 12.97 0.58
N ARG A 207 -7.65 12.32 1.15
CA ARG A 207 -6.36 12.05 0.51
C ARG A 207 -6.40 10.71 -0.21
N VAL A 208 -6.02 10.71 -1.47
CA VAL A 208 -5.83 9.51 -2.28
C VAL A 208 -4.34 9.31 -2.51
N THR A 209 -3.81 8.16 -2.07
CA THR A 209 -2.45 7.70 -2.39
C THR A 209 -2.53 6.52 -3.35
N VAL A 210 -1.78 6.58 -4.46
CA VAL A 210 -1.73 5.50 -5.47
C VAL A 210 -0.29 5.02 -5.66
N ILE A 211 -0.12 3.70 -5.72
CA ILE A 211 1.16 3.05 -6.05
C ILE A 211 0.91 1.98 -7.13
N PRO A 212 1.35 2.19 -8.38
CA PRO A 212 1.31 1.16 -9.42
C PRO A 212 2.52 0.22 -9.30
N PHE A 213 2.31 -1.05 -9.61
CA PHE A 213 3.30 -2.12 -9.58
C PHE A 213 3.19 -2.89 -10.89
N TYR A 214 4.25 -2.89 -11.69
CA TYR A 214 4.32 -3.72 -12.88
C TYR A 214 4.43 -5.20 -12.47
N MET A 215 3.62 -6.06 -13.09
CA MET A 215 3.54 -7.49 -12.77
C MET A 215 4.18 -8.37 -13.84
N GLY A 216 4.48 -7.82 -15.02
CA GLY A 216 4.98 -8.55 -16.19
C GLY A 216 4.03 -8.47 -17.38
N CYS A 217 4.44 -9.10 -18.48
CA CYS A 217 3.64 -9.25 -19.69
C CYS A 217 3.42 -10.72 -20.03
N ARG A 218 2.41 -10.98 -20.87
CA ARG A 218 2.21 -12.25 -21.55
C ARG A 218 2.14 -12.01 -23.04
N ASP A 219 3.03 -12.66 -23.76
CA ASP A 219 2.98 -12.67 -25.22
C ASP A 219 1.99 -13.72 -25.71
N SER A 220 1.22 -13.32 -26.72
CA SER A 220 0.45 -14.22 -27.58
C SER A 220 1.06 -14.18 -28.98
N THR A 221 0.59 -15.06 -29.87
CA THR A 221 1.08 -15.10 -31.26
C THR A 221 0.90 -13.79 -32.03
N THR A 222 0.01 -12.89 -31.58
CA THR A 222 -0.35 -11.66 -32.29
C THR A 222 -0.23 -10.37 -31.46
N SER A 223 -0.08 -10.47 -30.13
CA SER A 223 -0.01 -9.28 -29.25
C SER A 223 0.58 -9.59 -27.87
N SER A 224 1.13 -8.58 -27.21
CA SER A 224 1.58 -8.66 -25.82
C SER A 224 0.59 -7.95 -24.91
N VAL A 225 0.21 -8.61 -23.81
CA VAL A 225 -0.65 -8.03 -22.77
C VAL A 225 0.19 -7.77 -21.52
N TYR A 226 0.26 -6.52 -21.12
CA TYR A 226 1.03 -6.05 -19.97
C TYR A 226 0.10 -5.88 -18.77
N TRP A 227 0.55 -6.28 -17.58
CA TRP A 227 -0.25 -6.29 -16.37
C TRP A 227 0.37 -5.42 -15.28
N TRP A 228 -0.48 -4.60 -14.66
CA TRP A 228 -0.13 -3.85 -13.45
C TRP A 228 -1.16 -4.12 -12.36
N ARG A 229 -0.67 -4.10 -11.12
CA ARG A 229 -1.50 -3.93 -9.93
C ARG A 229 -1.32 -2.51 -9.44
N TYR A 230 -2.36 -1.91 -8.89
CA TYR A 230 -2.25 -0.66 -8.16
C TYR A 230 -2.79 -0.84 -6.74
N CYS A 231 -2.09 -0.24 -5.77
CA CYS A 231 -2.58 -0.07 -4.40
C CYS A 231 -3.13 1.35 -4.26
N ILE A 232 -4.35 1.46 -3.74
CA ILE A 232 -4.99 2.75 -3.46
C ILE A 232 -5.34 2.81 -1.98
N ARG A 233 -4.88 3.88 -1.34
CA ARG A 233 -5.25 4.24 0.02
C ARG A 233 -6.06 5.52 0.01
N LEU A 234 -7.21 5.46 0.66
CA LEU A 234 -8.10 6.58 0.94
C LEU A 234 -7.95 6.95 2.41
N GLU A 235 -7.78 8.23 2.70
CA GLU A 235 -7.72 8.75 4.07
C GLU A 235 -8.63 9.96 4.20
N ASN A 236 -9.55 9.92 5.16
CA ASN A 236 -10.32 11.08 5.57
C ASN A 236 -9.53 11.85 6.62
N LEU A 237 -9.05 13.03 6.23
CA LEU A 237 -8.36 14.01 7.08
C LEU A 237 -9.33 15.03 7.68
N GLY A 238 -10.61 14.95 7.29
CA GLY A 238 -11.67 15.82 7.77
C GLY A 238 -12.41 15.24 8.97
N GLU A 239 -13.31 16.06 9.52
CA GLU A 239 -14.03 15.71 10.73
C GLU A 239 -15.33 14.93 10.46
N LEU A 240 -15.97 15.20 9.32
CA LEU A 240 -17.25 14.61 8.94
C LEU A 240 -17.03 13.27 8.26
N THR A 241 -17.92 12.31 8.52
CA THR A 241 -17.86 11.00 7.86
C THR A 241 -18.15 11.13 6.37
N VAL A 242 -17.38 10.41 5.56
CA VAL A 242 -17.59 10.31 4.11
C VAL A 242 -17.66 8.86 3.67
N GLN A 243 -18.45 8.56 2.66
CA GLN A 243 -18.59 7.24 2.06
C GLN A 243 -18.25 7.31 0.57
N LEU A 244 -17.42 6.37 0.10
CA LEU A 244 -17.18 6.18 -1.32
C LEU A 244 -18.38 5.48 -1.95
N ARG A 245 -18.96 6.08 -3.00
CA ARG A 245 -20.12 5.56 -3.72
C ARG A 245 -19.78 5.00 -5.09
N GLU A 246 -18.98 5.72 -5.87
CA GLU A 246 -18.69 5.37 -7.25
C GLU A 246 -17.22 5.58 -7.58
N ARG A 247 -16.72 4.82 -8.54
CA ARG A 247 -15.41 5.02 -9.17
C ARG A 247 -15.61 5.39 -10.64
N HIS A 248 -14.80 6.31 -11.12
CA HIS A 248 -14.72 6.68 -12.53
C HIS A 248 -13.25 6.77 -12.94
N TRP A 249 -12.80 5.79 -13.72
CA TRP A 249 -11.44 5.67 -14.22
C TRP A 249 -11.35 6.09 -15.68
N ARG A 250 -10.24 6.73 -16.03
CA ARG A 250 -9.79 6.99 -17.39
C ARG A 250 -8.41 6.37 -17.55
N ILE A 251 -8.26 5.55 -18.58
CA ILE A 251 -7.07 4.75 -18.84
C ILE A 251 -6.65 5.06 -20.26
N PHE A 252 -5.48 5.68 -20.42
CA PHE A 252 -4.94 6.04 -21.71
C PHE A 252 -3.70 5.20 -21.98
N SER A 253 -3.72 4.37 -23.03
CA SER A 253 -2.57 3.58 -23.45
C SER A 253 -1.69 4.35 -24.42
N LEU A 254 -0.41 3.98 -24.52
CA LEU A 254 0.50 4.54 -25.52
C LEU A 254 0.06 4.26 -26.97
N SER A 255 -0.77 3.24 -27.20
CA SER A 255 -1.39 2.96 -28.50
C SER A 255 -2.42 4.02 -28.93
N GLY A 256 -2.73 5.00 -28.07
CA GLY A 256 -3.72 6.05 -28.31
C GLY A 256 -5.15 5.67 -27.91
N THR A 257 -5.34 4.51 -27.26
CA THR A 257 -6.65 4.05 -26.81
C THR A 257 -7.01 4.70 -25.47
N LEU A 258 -8.21 5.30 -25.40
CA LEU A 258 -8.77 5.84 -24.15
C LEU A 258 -9.95 4.96 -23.71
N GLU A 259 -9.77 4.26 -22.60
CA GLU A 259 -10.83 3.48 -21.95
C GLU A 259 -11.39 4.25 -20.75
N THR A 260 -12.68 4.09 -20.50
CA THR A 260 -13.36 4.67 -19.34
C THR A 260 -14.11 3.59 -18.59
N VAL A 261 -13.88 3.48 -17.28
CA VAL A 261 -14.55 2.49 -16.42
C VAL A 261 -15.31 3.22 -15.33
N ARG A 262 -16.63 3.00 -15.26
CA ARG A 262 -17.49 3.52 -14.19
C ARG A 262 -18.14 2.37 -13.44
N GLY A 263 -18.33 2.52 -12.14
CA GLY A 263 -19.04 1.53 -11.35
C GLY A 263 -19.20 1.91 -9.89
N ARG A 264 -20.12 1.20 -9.22
CA ARG A 264 -20.37 1.36 -7.78
C ARG A 264 -19.21 0.81 -6.96
N GLY A 265 -18.83 1.55 -5.92
CA GLY A 265 -17.80 1.17 -4.96
C GLY A 265 -16.42 0.91 -5.57
N VAL A 266 -15.58 0.24 -4.78
CA VAL A 266 -14.27 -0.29 -5.15
C VAL A 266 -14.18 -1.72 -4.63
N VAL A 267 -13.72 -2.66 -5.46
CA VAL A 267 -13.58 -4.09 -5.10
C VAL A 267 -14.81 -4.69 -4.40
N GLY A 268 -16.01 -4.27 -4.83
CA GLY A 268 -17.29 -4.72 -4.25
C GLY A 268 -17.70 -4.04 -2.93
N GLN A 269 -16.99 -3.00 -2.50
CA GLN A 269 -17.20 -2.30 -1.24
C GLN A 269 -17.47 -0.80 -1.44
N GLU A 270 -18.28 -0.21 -0.57
CA GLU A 270 -18.51 1.24 -0.46
C GLU A 270 -17.98 1.72 0.90
N PRO A 271 -16.66 1.89 1.05
CA PRO A 271 -16.05 2.13 2.35
C PRO A 271 -16.52 3.46 2.95
N VAL A 272 -16.92 3.38 4.23
CA VAL A 272 -17.17 4.54 5.09
C VAL A 272 -15.87 4.91 5.82
N LEU A 273 -15.48 6.18 5.72
CA LEU A 273 -14.30 6.78 6.34
C LEU A 273 -14.76 7.80 7.40
N SER A 274 -14.64 7.43 8.67
CA SER A 274 -15.01 8.25 9.83
C SER A 274 -13.78 8.54 10.70
N LYS A 275 -13.87 9.43 11.69
CA LYS A 275 -12.75 9.68 12.61
C LYS A 275 -12.21 8.42 13.30
N SER A 276 -13.10 7.50 13.67
CA SER A 276 -12.70 6.25 14.33
C SER A 276 -12.05 5.25 13.36
N LEU A 277 -12.35 5.38 12.06
CA LEU A 277 -11.84 4.51 11.01
C LEU A 277 -11.52 5.35 9.77
N PRO A 278 -10.43 6.16 9.83
CA PRO A 278 -10.22 7.25 8.87
C PRO A 278 -9.65 6.77 7.54
N ALA A 279 -9.30 5.49 7.39
CA ALA A 279 -8.64 5.00 6.19
C ALA A 279 -9.20 3.67 5.68
N PHE A 280 -9.04 3.49 4.37
CA PHE A 280 -9.33 2.25 3.64
C PHE A 280 -8.27 2.04 2.57
N GLN A 281 -7.81 0.81 2.40
CA GLN A 281 -6.80 0.47 1.39
C GLN A 281 -7.24 -0.77 0.60
N TYR A 282 -7.07 -0.72 -0.72
CA TYR A 282 -7.38 -1.85 -1.59
C TYR A 282 -6.38 -1.96 -2.73
N SER A 283 -6.33 -3.16 -3.33
CA SER A 283 -5.56 -3.41 -4.55
C SER A 283 -6.45 -3.90 -5.66
N SER A 284 -6.16 -3.48 -6.88
CA SER A 284 -6.82 -3.99 -8.09
C SER A 284 -5.84 -3.98 -9.26
N HIS A 285 -6.26 -4.50 -10.40
CA HIS A 285 -5.41 -4.73 -11.56
C HIS A 285 -5.90 -3.96 -12.77
N VAL A 286 -4.99 -3.76 -13.70
CA VAL A 286 -5.24 -3.24 -15.04
C VAL A 286 -4.33 -3.97 -16.01
N SER A 287 -4.82 -4.22 -17.22
CA SER A 287 -4.04 -4.79 -18.31
C SER A 287 -4.12 -3.88 -19.53
N LEU A 288 -3.01 -3.69 -20.22
CA LEU A 288 -2.94 -2.94 -21.48
C LEU A 288 -2.33 -3.78 -22.59
N GLN A 289 -2.76 -3.56 -23.82
CA GLN A 289 -2.08 -4.03 -25.04
C GLN A 289 -0.97 -3.05 -25.48
N ALA A 290 -0.32 -2.40 -24.53
CA ALA A 290 0.75 -1.44 -24.75
C ALA A 290 1.74 -1.50 -23.57
N PRO A 291 3.04 -1.25 -23.81
CA PRO A 291 4.08 -1.32 -22.77
C PRO A 291 4.01 -0.15 -21.78
N SER A 292 3.24 0.89 -22.09
CA SER A 292 3.00 1.99 -21.15
C SER A 292 1.63 2.64 -21.33
N GLY A 293 1.24 3.42 -20.32
CA GLY A 293 0.02 4.22 -20.31
C GLY A 293 -0.10 5.10 -19.07
N HIS A 294 -1.20 5.83 -18.98
CA HIS A 294 -1.53 6.67 -17.84
C HIS A 294 -2.94 6.37 -17.34
N MET A 295 -3.11 6.40 -16.02
CA MET A 295 -4.41 6.26 -15.37
C MET A 295 -4.68 7.44 -14.47
N TRP A 296 -5.93 7.88 -14.45
CA TRP A 296 -6.45 8.89 -13.53
C TRP A 296 -7.97 8.71 -13.40
N GLY A 297 -8.59 9.44 -12.48
CA GLY A 297 -10.02 9.31 -12.27
C GLY A 297 -10.56 10.11 -11.12
N THR A 298 -11.78 9.78 -10.73
CA THR A 298 -12.44 10.32 -9.56
C THR A 298 -13.18 9.23 -8.79
N PHE A 299 -13.25 9.40 -7.48
CA PHE A 299 -14.22 8.72 -6.62
C PHE A 299 -15.34 9.68 -6.30
N ARG A 300 -16.59 9.25 -6.53
CA ARG A 300 -17.74 10.00 -6.02
C ARG A 300 -17.89 9.69 -4.54
N MET A 301 -17.77 10.72 -3.72
CA MET A 301 -17.90 10.66 -2.28
C MET A 301 -19.24 11.28 -1.87
N GLU A 302 -19.84 10.73 -0.81
CA GLU A 302 -21.02 11.28 -0.16
C GLU A 302 -20.69 11.48 1.32
N ARG A 303 -20.86 12.72 1.80
CA ARG A 303 -20.64 13.08 3.20
C ARG A 303 -21.91 12.85 4.01
N GLU A 304 -21.79 12.69 5.33
CA GLU A 304 -22.92 12.41 6.23
C GLU A 304 -24.03 13.48 6.23
N ASP A 305 -23.75 14.69 5.75
CA ASP A 305 -24.73 15.77 5.56
C ASP A 305 -25.44 15.73 4.20
N GLY A 306 -25.18 14.70 3.37
CA GLY A 306 -25.74 14.53 2.04
C GLY A 306 -24.98 15.26 0.93
N PHE A 307 -23.94 16.04 1.24
CA PHE A 307 -23.11 16.69 0.23
C PHE A 307 -22.29 15.66 -0.55
N THR A 308 -22.37 15.71 -1.88
CA THR A 308 -21.57 14.85 -2.76
C THR A 308 -20.49 15.63 -3.48
N PHE A 309 -19.30 15.04 -3.60
CA PHE A 309 -18.18 15.62 -4.31
C PHE A 309 -17.35 14.56 -5.02
N ASP A 310 -16.58 14.98 -6.03
CA ASP A 310 -15.64 14.13 -6.73
C ASP A 310 -14.24 14.27 -6.13
N CYS A 311 -13.79 13.23 -5.42
CA CYS A 311 -12.44 13.13 -4.92
C CYS A 311 -11.50 12.67 -6.05
N ARG A 312 -10.45 13.45 -6.33
CA ARG A 312 -9.55 13.16 -7.45
C ARG A 312 -8.61 12.01 -7.15
N ILE A 313 -8.42 11.17 -8.16
CA ILE A 313 -7.33 10.19 -8.18
C ILE A 313 -6.20 10.82 -9.00
N PRO A 314 -5.02 11.08 -8.39
CA PRO A 314 -3.94 11.73 -9.09
C PRO A 314 -3.49 10.90 -10.29
N PRO A 315 -3.14 11.51 -11.43
CA PRO A 315 -2.59 10.79 -12.56
C PRO A 315 -1.30 10.06 -12.18
N PHE A 316 -1.20 8.80 -12.58
CA PHE A 316 -0.03 7.94 -12.41
C PHE A 316 0.30 7.19 -13.70
N SER A 317 1.58 6.91 -13.89
CA SER A 317 2.06 6.16 -15.06
C SER A 317 2.04 4.66 -14.81
N LEU A 318 1.77 3.93 -15.88
CA LEU A 318 1.95 2.50 -16.00
C LEU A 318 3.15 2.30 -16.91
N GLU A 319 4.30 1.97 -16.35
CA GLU A 319 5.52 1.73 -17.12
C GLU A 319 5.88 0.26 -17.03
N SER A 320 6.23 -0.34 -18.17
CA SER A 320 6.91 -1.64 -18.22
C SER A 320 8.43 -1.43 -18.21
N LYS A 321 9.18 -2.49 -17.95
CA LYS A 321 10.64 -2.42 -18.00
C LYS A 321 11.10 -2.42 -19.45
N ASN A 322 11.87 -1.41 -19.89
CA ASN A 322 12.52 -1.41 -21.20
C ASN A 322 13.51 -2.58 -21.28
N GLU A 323 13.34 -3.47 -22.27
CA GLU A 323 14.28 -4.57 -22.53
C GLU A 323 15.70 -4.09 -22.89
N ASP A 324 15.86 -2.83 -23.31
CA ASP A 324 17.16 -2.25 -23.72
C ASP A 324 18.19 -2.12 -22.58
N SER A 325 17.77 -2.26 -21.33
CA SER A 325 18.68 -2.18 -20.17
C SER A 325 19.49 -3.46 -19.89
N LEU A 326 19.29 -4.53 -20.68
CA LEU A 326 20.02 -5.80 -20.55
C LEU A 326 21.15 -6.00 -21.58
N ASN A 327 21.29 -5.12 -22.58
CA ASN A 327 22.22 -5.30 -23.69
C ASN A 327 23.43 -4.35 -23.70
N THR A 328 23.69 -3.60 -22.63
CA THR A 328 24.95 -2.86 -22.51
C THR A 328 25.95 -3.69 -21.69
N PRO A 329 27.01 -4.24 -22.31
CA PRO A 329 28.07 -4.89 -21.54
C PRO A 329 28.72 -3.85 -20.62
N PRO A 330 29.08 -4.21 -19.37
CA PRO A 330 29.82 -3.32 -18.50
C PRO A 330 31.18 -3.00 -19.15
N VAL A 331 31.50 -1.71 -19.21
CA VAL A 331 32.84 -1.20 -19.53
C VAL A 331 33.75 -1.38 -18.32
#